data_AF-A0A6A0GVQ5-F1
#
_entry.id   AF-A0A6A0GVQ5-F1
#
_cell.length_a   1.000
_cell.length_b   1.000
_cell.length_c   1.000
_cell.angle_alpha   90.00
_cell.angle_beta   90.00
_cell.angle_gamma   90.00
#
_symmetry.space_group_name_H-M   'P 1'
#
loop_
_entity.id
_entity.type
_entity.pdbx_description
1 polymer ?
#
loop_
_entity_poly.entity_id
_entity_poly.type
_entity_poly.pdbx_seq_one_letter_code
_entity_poly.pdbx_strand_id
1 'polypeptide(L)'
;MPLPLYSSYPPHSYQKIEMRSATIALLPFLFAERDRAALLQMRRNRDAEADLMKNVEGWEVGTYMGEPIYKTIDEDGWHEPKKFEYFEHSDPMYLRTFADCHLRR
;
A
#
# COMPACT_ATOMS: atom_id res chain seq x y z
N MET A 1 -10.35 10.19 -43.60
CA MET A 1 -11.21 10.50 -42.43
C MET A 1 -10.35 11.13 -41.35
N PRO A 2 -10.33 12.46 -41.20
CA PRO A 2 -9.61 13.10 -40.12
C PRO A 2 -10.54 13.26 -38.91
N LEU A 3 -10.09 12.88 -37.71
CA LEU A 3 -10.86 13.06 -36.47
C LEU A 3 -10.74 14.52 -36.00
N PRO A 4 -11.82 15.32 -35.97
CA PRO A 4 -11.75 16.70 -35.50
C PRO A 4 -12.47 16.81 -34.14
N LEU A 5 -11.76 16.53 -33.05
CA LEU A 5 -12.28 16.78 -31.70
C LEU A 5 -11.39 17.67 -30.84
N TYR A 6 -10.20 18.02 -31.35
CA TYR A 6 -9.17 18.65 -30.55
C TYR A 6 -9.08 20.19 -30.71
N SER A 7 -9.60 20.74 -31.81
CA SER A 7 -9.46 22.16 -32.15
C SER A 7 -10.32 23.14 -31.34
N SER A 8 -11.34 22.66 -30.60
CA SER A 8 -12.31 23.51 -29.89
C SER A 8 -11.98 23.74 -28.42
N TYR A 9 -10.99 23.05 -27.87
CA TYR A 9 -10.63 23.09 -26.46
C TYR A 9 -9.53 24.14 -26.19
N PRO A 10 -9.64 24.98 -25.14
CA PRO A 10 -8.58 25.93 -24.81
C PRO A 10 -7.28 25.16 -24.47
N PRO A 11 -6.09 25.67 -24.85
CA PRO A 11 -4.83 24.91 -24.82
C PRO A 11 -4.49 24.31 -23.44
N HIS A 12 -4.85 24.99 -22.35
CA HIS A 12 -4.67 24.50 -20.97
C HIS A 12 -5.46 23.22 -20.65
N SER A 13 -6.59 22.99 -21.33
CA SER A 13 -7.41 21.80 -21.10
C SER A 13 -6.77 20.55 -21.72
N TYR A 14 -6.04 20.70 -22.83
CA TYR A 14 -5.31 19.59 -23.43
C TYR A 14 -4.15 19.11 -22.58
N GLN A 15 -3.31 20.03 -22.11
CA GLN A 15 -2.14 19.66 -21.30
C GLN A 15 -2.60 18.87 -20.05
N LYS A 16 -3.75 19.23 -19.47
CA LYS A 16 -4.35 18.46 -18.38
C LYS A 16 -4.79 17.06 -18.81
N ILE A 17 -5.36 16.91 -20.01
CA ILE A 17 -5.75 15.62 -20.57
C ILE A 17 -4.50 14.77 -20.82
N GLU A 18 -3.49 15.32 -21.50
CA GLU A 18 -2.22 14.64 -21.79
C GLU A 18 -1.52 14.18 -20.51
N MET A 19 -1.39 15.06 -19.51
CA MET A 19 -0.81 14.72 -18.21
C MET A 19 -1.60 13.63 -17.48
N ARG A 20 -2.94 13.68 -17.52
CA ARG A 20 -3.79 12.63 -16.91
C ARG A 20 -3.66 11.31 -17.64
N SER A 21 -3.64 11.33 -18.98
CA SER A 21 -3.43 10.14 -19.80
C SER A 21 -2.06 9.51 -19.53
N ALA A 22 -1.00 10.32 -19.40
CA ALA A 22 0.32 9.85 -19.00
C ALA A 22 0.30 9.21 -17.61
N THR A 23 -0.35 9.83 -16.62
CA THR A 23 -0.50 9.23 -15.28
C THR A 23 -1.23 7.90 -15.35
N ILE A 24 -2.37 7.83 -16.05
CA ILE A 24 -3.16 6.59 -16.18
C ILE A 24 -2.34 5.48 -16.83
N ALA A 25 -1.52 5.80 -17.83
CA ALA A 25 -0.62 4.84 -18.46
C ALA A 25 0.45 4.30 -17.49
N LEU A 26 0.90 5.10 -16.52
CA LEU A 26 1.89 4.73 -15.51
C LEU A 26 1.31 4.00 -14.29
N LEU A 27 0.06 4.28 -13.93
CA LEU A 27 -0.62 3.67 -12.78
C LEU A 27 -0.45 2.15 -12.66
N PRO A 28 -0.62 1.31 -13.70
CA PRO A 28 -0.48 -0.14 -13.54
C PRO A 28 0.93 -0.55 -13.08
N PHE A 29 1.98 0.15 -13.52
CA PHE A 29 3.34 -0.12 -13.07
C PHE A 29 3.54 0.33 -11.62
N LEU A 30 3.06 1.52 -11.26
CA LEU A 30 3.17 2.05 -9.90
C LEU A 30 2.41 1.18 -8.90
N PHE A 31 1.22 0.69 -9.26
CA PHE A 31 0.46 -0.24 -8.43
C PHE A 31 1.18 -1.57 -8.29
N ALA A 32 1.69 -2.15 -9.38
CA ALA A 32 2.44 -3.41 -9.31
C ALA A 32 3.68 -3.29 -8.41
N GLU A 33 4.43 -2.19 -8.50
CA GLU A 33 5.60 -1.95 -7.64
C GLU A 33 5.20 -1.76 -6.17
N ARG A 34 4.12 -1.01 -5.91
CA ARG A 34 3.57 -0.85 -4.56
C ARG A 34 3.14 -2.19 -3.97
N ASP A 35 2.41 -3.00 -4.72
CA ASP A 35 1.86 -4.27 -4.25
C ASP A 35 3.00 -5.27 -3.98
N ARG A 36 4.06 -5.28 -4.82
CA ARG A 36 5.28 -6.05 -4.54
C ARG A 36 5.97 -5.60 -3.26
N ALA A 37 6.16 -4.28 -3.10
CA ALA A 37 6.78 -3.74 -1.89
C ALA A 37 5.98 -4.10 -0.63
N ALA A 38 4.64 -4.00 -0.71
CA ALA A 38 3.71 -4.41 0.34
C ALA A 38 3.93 -5.86 0.78
N LEU A 39 3.87 -6.78 -0.17
CA LEU A 39 4.00 -8.22 0.09
C LEU A 39 5.39 -8.60 0.60
N LEU A 40 6.45 -8.02 0.03
CA LEU A 40 7.82 -8.28 0.47
C LEU A 40 8.07 -7.81 1.90
N GLN A 41 7.54 -6.64 2.27
CA GLN A 41 7.68 -6.14 3.62
C GLN A 41 6.89 -6.99 4.62
N MET A 42 5.65 -7.38 4.29
CA MET A 42 4.86 -8.28 5.12
C MET A 42 5.55 -9.64 5.32
N ARG A 43 6.22 -10.15 4.28
CA ARG A 43 7.01 -11.37 4.40
C ARG A 43 8.15 -11.22 5.40
N ARG A 44 8.90 -10.12 5.34
CA ARG A 44 9.97 -9.82 6.30
C ARG A 44 9.46 -9.70 7.74
N ASN A 45 8.34 -9.01 7.93
CA ASN A 45 7.73 -8.84 9.26
C ASN A 45 7.27 -10.19 9.82
N ARG A 46 6.69 -11.05 8.97
CA ARG A 46 6.30 -12.43 9.34
C ARG A 46 7.50 -13.29 9.73
N ASP A 47 8.59 -13.22 8.97
CA ASP A 47 9.81 -13.97 9.27
C ASP A 47 10.42 -13.48 10.60
N ALA A 48 10.41 -12.16 10.86
CA ALA A 48 10.85 -11.59 12.14
C ALA A 48 9.94 -11.96 13.33
N GLU A 49 8.62 -12.04 13.11
CA GLU A 49 7.65 -12.53 14.11
C GLU A 49 7.94 -13.98 14.49
N ALA A 50 8.23 -14.84 13.51
CA ALA A 50 8.59 -16.24 13.75
C ALA A 50 9.84 -16.38 14.64
N ASP A 51 10.85 -15.56 14.39
CA ASP A 51 12.08 -15.54 15.19
C ASP A 51 11.86 -15.01 16.61
N LEU A 52 11.01 -14.00 16.76
CA LEU A 52 10.69 -13.38 18.05
C LEU A 52 9.81 -14.29 18.93
N MET A 53 8.80 -14.94 18.34
CA MET A 53 7.75 -15.66 19.06
C MET A 53 8.01 -17.16 19.23
N LYS A 54 9.13 -17.68 18.73
CA LYS A 54 9.50 -19.10 18.81
C LYS A 54 9.46 -19.75 20.19
N ASN A 55 9.58 -18.96 21.26
CA ASN A 55 9.63 -19.46 22.64
C ASN A 55 8.29 -19.33 23.37
N VAL A 56 7.23 -18.88 22.69
CA VAL A 56 5.91 -18.69 23.30
C VAL A 56 5.05 -19.92 22.98
N GLU A 57 4.61 -20.63 24.03
CA GLU A 57 3.76 -21.81 23.88
C GLU A 57 2.41 -21.42 23.25
N GLY A 58 2.01 -22.14 22.20
CA GLY A 58 0.74 -21.92 21.50
C GLY A 58 0.71 -20.72 20.55
N TRP A 59 1.86 -20.08 20.28
CA TRP A 59 1.91 -19.01 19.27
C TRP A 59 2.02 -19.57 17.85
N GLU A 60 1.02 -19.26 17.01
CA GLU A 60 1.06 -19.53 15.57
C GLU A 60 1.28 -18.22 14.82
N VAL A 61 2.34 -18.16 14.00
CA VAL A 61 2.75 -16.96 13.26
C VAL A 61 1.63 -16.48 12.34
N GLY A 62 1.25 -15.21 12.46
CA GLY A 62 0.14 -14.62 11.70
C GLY A 62 -1.25 -14.83 12.31
N THR A 63 -1.33 -15.40 13.52
CA THR A 63 -2.56 -15.46 14.32
C THR A 63 -2.41 -14.62 15.58
N TYR A 64 -3.53 -14.25 16.19
CA TYR A 64 -3.53 -13.71 17.53
C TYR A 64 -3.87 -14.81 18.53
N MET A 65 -2.85 -15.39 19.17
CA MET A 65 -3.02 -16.48 20.15
C MET A 65 -3.82 -17.68 19.59
N GLY A 66 -3.62 -18.04 18.32
CA GLY A 66 -4.32 -19.12 17.64
C GLY A 66 -5.67 -18.74 17.02
N GLU A 67 -6.15 -17.49 17.19
CA GLU A 67 -7.34 -17.00 16.50
C GLU A 67 -6.98 -16.09 15.31
N PRO A 68 -7.72 -16.17 14.18
CA PRO A 68 -7.59 -15.19 13.11
C PRO A 68 -8.04 -13.81 13.60
N ILE A 69 -7.28 -12.77 13.24
CA ILE A 69 -7.55 -11.38 13.65
C ILE A 69 -8.89 -10.89 13.07
N TYR A 70 -9.17 -11.26 11.82
CA TYR A 70 -10.38 -10.85 11.12
C TYR A 70 -11.41 -11.98 11.15
N LYS A 71 -12.57 -11.69 11.75
CA LYS A 71 -13.69 -12.65 11.88
C LYS A 71 -14.74 -12.50 10.78
N THR A 72 -14.72 -11.38 10.06
CA THR A 72 -15.74 -11.01 9.06
C THR A 72 -15.25 -11.15 7.62
N ILE A 73 -13.98 -11.47 7.43
CA ILE A 73 -13.35 -11.59 6.11
C ILE A 73 -13.20 -13.09 5.83
N ASP A 74 -13.51 -13.49 4.60
CA ASP A 74 -13.31 -14.87 4.14
C ASP A 74 -11.82 -15.24 4.18
N GLU A 75 -11.50 -16.54 4.24
CA GLU A 75 -10.10 -17.02 4.32
C GLU A 75 -9.22 -16.53 3.16
N ASP A 76 -9.80 -16.38 1.96
CA ASP A 76 -9.12 -15.87 0.76
C ASP A 76 -9.20 -14.34 0.62
N GLY A 77 -9.82 -13.66 1.58
CA GLY A 77 -10.02 -12.22 1.54
C GLY A 77 -8.73 -11.45 1.80
N TRP A 78 -8.48 -10.42 1.00
CA TRP A 78 -7.34 -9.52 1.20
C TRP A 78 -7.69 -8.37 2.15
N HIS A 79 -6.87 -8.18 3.18
CA HIS A 79 -6.92 -7.01 4.05
C HIS A 79 -5.69 -6.13 3.80
N GLU A 80 -5.91 -4.84 3.53
CA GLU A 80 -4.80 -3.90 3.32
C GLU A 80 -4.03 -3.64 4.62
N PRO A 81 -2.70 -3.85 4.67
CA PRO A 81 -1.91 -3.66 5.89
C PRO A 81 -2.02 -2.23 6.44
N LYS A 82 -2.15 -2.11 7.77
CA LYS A 82 -2.13 -0.80 8.41
C LYS A 82 -0.70 -0.24 8.40
N LYS A 83 -0.58 1.09 8.49
CA LYS A 83 0.73 1.76 8.53
C LYS A 83 1.63 1.25 9.67
N PHE A 84 1.05 1.01 10.84
CA PHE A 84 1.79 0.48 11.99
C PHE A 84 2.31 -0.93 11.72
N GLU A 85 1.47 -1.81 11.18
CA GLU A 85 1.86 -3.18 10.79
C GLU A 85 2.97 -3.17 9.72
N TYR A 86 2.90 -2.25 8.76
CA TYR A 86 3.88 -2.14 7.69
C TYR A 86 5.25 -1.62 8.17
N PHE A 87 5.24 -0.60 9.04
CA PHE A 87 6.45 0.08 9.52
C PHE A 87 6.87 -0.32 10.95
N GLU A 88 6.39 -1.46 11.47
CA GLU A 88 6.64 -1.89 12.86
C GLU A 88 8.14 -1.92 13.23
N HIS A 89 9.01 -2.28 12.28
CA HIS A 89 10.46 -2.34 12.48
C HIS A 89 11.19 -1.03 12.13
N SER A 90 10.47 0.06 11.88
CA SER A 90 11.06 1.36 11.56
C SER A 90 11.23 2.20 12.82
N ASP A 91 12.09 3.22 12.76
CA ASP A 91 12.21 4.20 13.84
C ASP A 91 10.84 4.84 14.12
N PRO A 92 10.33 4.83 15.37
CA PRO A 92 9.09 5.48 15.74
C PRO A 92 8.99 6.95 15.30
N MET A 93 10.12 7.65 15.22
CA MET A 93 10.16 9.04 14.75
C MET A 93 9.79 9.16 13.27
N TYR A 94 10.09 8.14 12.46
CA TYR A 94 9.73 8.08 11.05
C TYR A 94 8.21 8.11 10.86
N LEU A 95 7.45 7.30 11.62
CA LEU A 95 5.99 7.28 11.58
C LEU A 95 5.34 8.64 11.90
N ARG A 96 5.93 9.40 12.83
CA ARG A 96 5.44 10.72 13.24
C ARG A 96 5.58 11.76 12.12
N THR A 97 6.70 11.72 11.39
CA THR A 97 6.96 12.69 10.30
C THR A 97 5.93 12.61 9.16
N PHE A 98 5.45 11.42 8.81
CA PHE A 98 4.39 11.26 7.79
C PHE A 98 3.06 11.86 8.22
N ALA A 99 2.72 11.77 9.52
CA ALA A 99 1.49 12.35 10.05
C ALA A 99 1.54 13.89 9.99
N ASP A 100 2.70 14.47 10.32
CA ASP A 100 2.89 15.92 10.33
C ASP A 100 2.92 16.55 8.93
N CYS A 101 3.38 15.81 7.90
CA CYS A 101 3.40 16.30 6.51
C CYS A 101 2.02 16.64 5.95
N HIS A 102 0.95 15.97 6.40
CA HIS A 102 -0.41 16.26 5.93
C HIS A 102 -1.06 17.45 6.64
N LEU A 103 -0.52 17.86 7.80
CA LEU A 103 -0.98 18.97 8.63
C LEU A 103 -0.22 20.29 8.36
N ARG A 104 0.83 20.26 7.53
CA ARG A 104 1.59 21.44 7.09
C ARG A 104 1.13 21.95 5.72
N ARG A 105 -0.18 22.01 5.48
CA ARG A 105 -0.76 22.62 4.30
C ARG A 105 -1.65 23.80 4.67
#